data_AF-A0A958J8J0-F1
#
_entry.id   AF-A0A958J8J0-F1
#
_cell.length_a   1.000
_cell.length_b   1.000
_cell.length_c   1.000
_cell.angle_alpha   90.00
_cell.angle_beta   90.00
_cell.angle_gamma   90.00
#
_symmetry.space_group_name_H-M   'P 1'
#
loop_
_entity.id
_entity.type
_entity.pdbx_description
1 polymer ?
#
loop_
_entity_poly.entity_id
_entity_poly.type
_entity_poly.pdbx_seq_one_letter_code
_entity_poly.pdbx_strand_id
1 'polypeptide(L)' 'MLLKIAWRNLWRNKRRSIITILAVVFAVMLAIVMRGLQYGTYAVNIKSSVELFSGYLQVQKNGYQKNPSLQKSFHYDA' A
#
# COMPACT_ATOMS: atom_id res chain seq x y z
N MET A 1 -21.54 16.30 34.06
CA MET A 1 -22.85 15.60 34.10
C MET A 1 -23.23 14.91 32.79
N LEU A 2 -23.01 15.52 31.62
CA LEU A 2 -23.43 14.98 30.31
C LEU A 2 -22.84 13.60 29.96
N LEU A 3 -21.55 13.36 30.21
CA LEU A 3 -20.89 12.07 29.95
C LEU A 3 -21.54 10.90 30.71
N LYS A 4 -21.92 11.10 31.98
CA LYS A 4 -22.61 10.10 32.81
C LYS A 4 -24.00 9.76 32.26
N ILE A 5 -24.70 10.77 31.74
CA ILE A 5 -26.05 10.60 31.17
C ILE A 5 -25.96 9.89 29.82
N ALA A 6 -25.03 10.28 28.95
CA ALA A 6 -24.80 9.65 27.65
C ALA A 6 -24.42 8.17 27.78
N TRP A 7 -23.54 7.83 28.72
CA TRP A 7 -23.13 6.44 28.98
C TRP A 7 -24.29 5.55 29.43
N ARG A 8 -25.12 6.04 30.38
CA ARG A 8 -26.32 5.33 30.83
C ARG A 8 -27.35 5.18 29.70
N ASN A 9 -27.45 6.17 28.81
CA ASN A 9 -28.37 6.14 27.68
C ASN A 9 -27.95 5.09 26.63
N LEU A 10 -26.65 5.02 26.31
CA LEU A 10 -26.11 4.04 25.38
C LEU A 10 -26.29 2.59 25.88
N TRP A 11 -26.17 2.38 27.20
CA TRP A 11 -26.34 1.08 27.86
C TRP A 11 -27.81 0.63 27.98
N ARG A 12 -28.77 1.56 27.87
CA ARG A 12 -30.21 1.28 28.00
C ARG A 12 -30.77 0.52 26.78
N ASN A 13 -30.20 0.72 25.59
CA ASN A 13 -30.62 0.01 24.38
C ASN A 13 -29.44 -0.72 23.71
N LYS A 14 -28.92 -1.74 24.40
CA LYS A 14 -27.68 -2.45 24.04
C LYS A 14 -27.66 -2.97 22.61
N ARG A 15 -28.78 -3.51 22.09
CA ARG A 15 -28.82 -4.09 20.74
C ARG A 15 -28.48 -3.08 19.65
N ARG A 16 -29.09 -1.88 19.71
CA ARG A 16 -28.83 -0.82 18.72
C ARG A 16 -27.40 -0.30 18.83
N SER A 17 -26.93 -0.03 20.05
CA SER A 17 -25.59 0.50 20.29
C SER A 17 -24.49 -0.46 19.84
N ILE A 18 -24.65 -1.77 20.09
CA ILE A 18 -23.67 -2.79 19.71
C ILE A 18 -23.51 -2.87 18.19
N ILE A 19 -24.61 -2.87 17.43
CA ILE A 19 -24.54 -2.94 15.95
C ILE A 19 -23.74 -1.75 15.39
N THR A 20 -24.00 -0.53 15.88
CA THR A 20 -23.28 0.66 15.43
C THR A 20 -21.80 0.64 15.84
N ILE A 21 -21.49 0.23 17.07
CA ILE A 21 -20.10 0.11 17.54
C ILE A 21 -19.34 -0.91 16.69
N LEU A 22 -19.94 -2.08 16.43
CA LEU A 22 -19.32 -3.13 15.62
C LEU A 22 -19.05 -2.66 14.18
N ALA A 23 -19.99 -1.92 13.57
CA ALA A 23 -19.80 -1.37 12.23
C ALA A 23 -18.59 -0.41 12.18
N VAL A 24 -18.45 0.47 13.17
CA VAL A 24 -17.31 1.40 13.26
C VAL A 24 -16.01 0.64 13.50
N VAL A 25 -16.00 -0.32 14.43
CA VAL A 25 -14.82 -1.15 14.71
C VAL A 25 -14.37 -1.90 13.47
N PHE A 26 -15.30 -2.50 12.72
CA PHE A 26 -15.00 -3.24 11.50
C PHE A 26 -14.42 -2.32 10.41
N ALA A 27 -15.00 -1.14 10.19
CA ALA A 27 -14.50 -0.17 9.24
C ALA A 27 -13.07 0.30 9.58
N VAL A 28 -12.82 0.61 10.85
CA VAL A 28 -11.50 1.05 11.32
C VAL A 28 -10.47 -0.07 11.22
N MET A 29 -10.85 -1.31 11.57
CA MET A 29 -9.99 -2.48 11.42
C MET A 29 -9.52 -2.64 9.97
N LEU A 30 -10.45 -2.58 9.01
CA LEU A 30 -10.11 -2.67 7.59
C LEU A 30 -9.19 -1.54 7.13
N ALA A 31 -9.45 -0.31 7.59
CA ALA A 31 -8.62 0.84 7.27
C ALA A 31 -7.17 0.68 7.77
N ILE A 32 -6.99 0.17 9.00
CA ILE A 32 -5.66 -0.09 9.58
C ILE A 32 -4.93 -1.19 8.80
N VAL A 33 -5.62 -2.29 8.47
CA VAL A 33 -5.04 -3.38 7.66
C VAL A 33 -4.59 -2.87 6.30
N MET A 34 -5.45 -2.13 5.59
CA MET A 34 -5.09 -1.53 4.31
C MET A 34 -3.91 -0.58 4.43
N ARG A 35 -3.84 0.22 5.50
CA ARG A 35 -2.70 1.12 5.75
C ARG A 35 -1.40 0.34 5.93
N GLY A 36 -1.43 -0.75 6.70
CA GLY A 36 -0.27 -1.63 6.89
C GLY A 36 0.20 -2.26 5.58
N LEU A 37 -0.74 -2.79 4.78
CA LEU A 37 -0.45 -3.34 3.46
C LEU A 37 0.20 -2.30 2.55
N GLN A 38 -0.35 -1.09 2.47
CA GLN A 38 0.23 -0.01 1.66
C GLN A 38 1.70 0.22 2.01
N TYR A 39 2.05 0.38 3.28
CA TYR A 39 3.44 0.58 3.69
C TYR A 39 4.36 -0.59 3.31
N GLY A 40 3.90 -1.82 3.50
CA GLY A 40 4.65 -3.02 3.09
C GLY A 40 4.86 -3.06 1.57
N THR A 41 3.81 -2.81 0.79
CA THR A 41 3.87 -2.76 -0.67
C THR A 41 4.78 -1.63 -1.14
N TYR A 42 4.78 -0.46 -0.51
CA TYR A 42 5.71 0.62 -0.86
C TYR A 42 7.17 0.22 -0.67
N ALA A 43 7.52 -0.41 0.46
CA ALA A 43 8.87 -0.88 0.70
C ALA A 43 9.31 -1.94 -0.32
N VAL A 44 8.42 -2.88 -0.65
CA VAL A 44 8.67 -3.91 -1.67
C VAL A 44 8.78 -3.30 -3.06
N ASN A 45 7.88 -2.39 -3.44
CA ASN A 45 7.93 -1.72 -4.74
C ASN A 45 9.21 -0.92 -4.92
N ILE A 46 9.67 -0.20 -3.91
CA ILE A 46 10.94 0.53 -4.00
C ILE A 46 12.10 -0.45 -4.23
N LYS A 47 12.15 -1.54 -3.45
CA LYS A 47 13.17 -2.58 -3.63
C LYS A 47 13.11 -3.20 -5.03
N SER A 48 11.93 -3.61 -5.48
CA SER A 48 11.72 -4.20 -6.80
C SER A 48 12.01 -3.22 -7.93
N SER A 49 11.63 -1.94 -7.82
CA SER A 49 11.96 -0.94 -8.84
C SER A 49 13.47 -0.74 -8.97
N VAL A 50 14.20 -0.71 -7.86
CA VAL A 50 15.66 -0.57 -7.88
C VAL A 50 16.35 -1.84 -8.39
N GLU A 51 15.86 -3.03 -8.03
CA GLU A 51 16.39 -4.31 -8.53
C GLU A 51 16.07 -4.56 -10.01
N LEU A 52 14.89 -4.12 -10.50
CA LEU A 52 14.42 -4.39 -11.86
C LEU A 52 14.89 -3.36 -12.89
N PHE A 53 15.04 -2.08 -12.53
CA PHE A 53 15.37 -1.03 -13.51
C PHE A 53 16.85 -0.91 -13.85
N SER A 54 17.74 -1.38 -12.98
CA SER A 54 19.16 -1.60 -13.24
C SER A 54 19.81 -1.81 -11.90
N GLY A 55 20.57 -2.89 -11.72
CA GLY A 55 21.43 -3.00 -10.55
C GLY A 55 22.36 -1.79 -10.49
N TYR A 56 22.05 -0.79 -9.65
CA TYR A 56 22.74 0.47 -9.37
C TYR A 56 23.24 1.35 -10.54
N LEU A 57 23.43 0.84 -11.77
CA LEU A 57 24.00 1.53 -12.92
C LEU A 57 23.60 0.80 -14.22
N GLN A 58 22.84 1.46 -15.10
CA GLN A 58 22.50 0.93 -16.43
C GLN A 58 23.33 1.61 -17.50
N VAL A 59 24.24 0.88 -18.15
CA VAL A 59 24.95 1.38 -19.33
C VAL A 59 24.12 1.02 -20.57
N GLN A 60 23.38 1.98 -21.10
CA GLN A 60 22.62 1.84 -22.35
C GLN A 60 23.34 2.56 -23.50
N LYS A 61 23.28 1.99 -24.71
CA LYS A 61 23.83 2.62 -25.92
C LYS A 61 23.05 3.90 -26.26
N ASN A 62 23.75 4.95 -26.69
CA ASN A 62 23.13 6.23 -27.04
C ASN A 62 22.03 6.03 -28.11
N GLY A 63 20.82 6.53 -27.85
CA GLY A 63 19.65 6.35 -28.72
C GLY A 63 18.83 5.07 -28.52
N TYR A 64 19.07 4.28 -27.46
CA TYR A 64 18.20 3.16 -27.08
C TYR A 64 16.84 3.62 -26.54
N GLN A 65 16.80 4.68 -25.72
CA GLN A 65 15.56 5.23 -25.14
C GLN A 65 14.52 5.69 -26.17
N LYS A 66 14.96 6.16 -27.35
CA LYS A 66 14.07 6.63 -28.42
C LYS A 66 13.49 5.51 -29.28
N ASN A 67 14.16 4.36 -29.37
CA ASN A 67 13.69 3.26 -30.19
C ASN A 67 14.25 1.93 -29.64
N PRO A 68 13.49 1.24 -28.76
CA PRO A 68 13.90 -0.03 -28.18
C PRO A 68 13.81 -1.12 -29.24
N SER A 69 14.95 -1.51 -29.81
CA SER A 69 15.06 -2.57 -30.82
C SER A 69 16.10 -3.60 -30.40
N LEU A 70 15.81 -4.90 -30.56
CA LEU A 70 16.71 -6.01 -30.25
C LEU A 70 18.04 -5.95 -31.03
N GLN A 71 18.11 -5.24 -32.15
CA GLN A 71 19.34 -5.00 -32.93
C GLN A 71 20.37 -4.09 -32.23
N LYS A 72 20.04 -3.49 -31.08
CA LYS A 72 20.95 -2.61 -30.32
C LYS A 72 21.55 -3.27 -29.08
N SER A 73 21.38 -4.58 -28.91
CA SER A 73 22.12 -5.34 -27.90
C SER A 73 23.63 -5.28 -28.22
N PHE A 74 24.46 -5.30 -27.18
CA PHE A 74 25.89 -5.47 -27.37
C PHE A 74 26.13 -6.87 -27.95
N HIS A 75 26.68 -6.95 -29.16
CA HIS A 75 27.14 -8.22 -29.71
C HIS A 75 28.27 -8.73 -28.83
N TYR A 76 28.06 -9.92 -28.24
CA TYR A 76 29.10 -10.65 -27.53
C TYR A 76 29.87 -11.46 -28.58
N ASP A 77 30.98 -10.90 -29.05
CA ASP A 77 31.99 -11.66 -29.79
C ASP A 77 32.86 -12.37 -28.75
N ALA A 78 32.83 -13.71 -28.77
CA ALA A 78 33.68 -14.60 -27.99
C ALA A 78 34.99 -14.86 -28.74
#